data_AF-A0A2N5KYQ3-F1
#
_entry.id   AF-A0A2N5KYQ3-F1
#
_cell.length_a   1.000
_cell.length_b   1.000
_cell.length_c   1.000
_cell.angle_alpha   90.00
_cell.angle_beta   90.00
_cell.angle_gamma   90.00
#
_symmetry.space_group_name_H-M   'P 1'
#
loop_
_entity.id
_entity.type
_entity.pdbx_description
1 polymer ?
#
loop_
_entity_poly.entity_id
_entity_poly.type
_entity_poly.pdbx_seq_one_letter_code
_entity_poly.pdbx_strand_id
1 'polypeptide(L)' 'MTPTQYFELCQRHSRLVKARKIVKHCKTNTVANIKQKILFKQETGFMPQDYIDRFDKED' A
#
# COMPACT_ATOMS: atom_id res chain seq x y z
N MET A 1 23.80 4.93 2.29
CA MET A 1 22.62 4.36 1.61
C MET A 1 23.10 3.67 0.35
N THR A 2 22.90 2.36 0.22
CA THR A 2 23.31 1.58 -0.94
C THR A 2 22.25 1.66 -2.06
N PRO A 3 22.60 1.34 -3.32
CA PRO A 3 21.62 1.28 -4.42
C PRO A 3 20.44 0.35 -4.12
N THR A 4 20.68 -0.78 -3.45
CA THR A 4 19.64 -1.72 -3.02
C THR A 4 18.71 -1.08 -1.98
N GLN A 5 19.26 -0.40 -0.98
CA GLN A 5 18.49 0.32 0.03
C GLN A 5 17.64 1.45 -0.59
N TYR A 6 18.17 2.15 -1.60
CA TYR A 6 17.40 3.14 -2.36
C TYR A 6 16.23 2.51 -3.09
N PHE A 7 16.48 1.41 -3.79
CA PHE A 7 15.44 0.72 -4.53
C PHE A 7 14.32 0.20 -3.62
N GLU A 8 14.65 -0.38 -2.47
CA GLU A 8 13.69 -0.84 -1.47
C GLU A 8 12.85 0.32 -0.91
N LEU A 9 13.49 1.47 -0.63
CA LEU A 9 12.80 2.68 -0.20
C LEU A 9 11.82 3.20 -1.25
N CYS A 10 12.22 3.24 -2.53
CA CYS A 10 11.34 3.63 -3.63
C CYS A 10 10.15 2.67 -3.79
N GLN A 11 10.38 1.36 -3.68
CA GLN A 11 9.29 0.38 -3.72
C GLN A 11 8.31 0.57 -2.57
N ARG A 12 8.83 0.76 -1.35
CA ARG A 12 8.00 1.01 -0.16
C ARG A 12 7.17 2.28 -0.34
N HIS A 13 7.77 3.36 -0.82
CA HIS A 13 7.06 4.60 -1.10
C HIS A 13 5.95 4.41 -2.15
N SER A 14 6.23 3.71 -3.25
CA SER A 14 5.23 3.42 -4.29
C SER A 14 4.03 2.63 -3.73
N ARG A 15 4.30 1.63 -2.88
CA ARG A 15 3.26 0.83 -2.21
C ARG A 15 2.44 1.67 -1.23
N LEU A 16 3.05 2.57 -0.47
CA LEU A 16 2.34 3.53 0.40
C LEU A 16 1.40 4.44 -0.38
N VAL A 17 1.85 5.01 -1.50
CA VAL A 17 1.01 5.85 -2.36
C VAL A 17 -0.18 5.06 -2.91
N LYS A 18 0.05 3.82 -3.37
CA LYS A 18 -1.01 2.92 -3.84
C LYS A 18 -2.01 2.60 -2.71
N ALA A 19 -1.52 2.29 -1.51
CA ALA A 19 -2.36 2.01 -0.35
C ALA A 19 -3.25 3.21 0.01
N ARG A 20 -2.68 4.42 0.11
CA ARG A 20 -3.41 5.65 0.40
C ARG A 20 -4.50 5.93 -0.65
N LYS A 21 -4.20 5.69 -1.93
CA LYS A 21 -5.18 5.84 -3.02
C LYS A 21 -6.35 4.85 -2.86
N ILE A 22 -6.06 3.59 -2.56
CA ILE A 22 -7.10 2.56 -2.34
C ILE A 22 -7.96 2.95 -1.13
N VAL A 23 -7.37 3.31 0.00
CA VAL A 23 -8.14 3.72 1.19
C VAL A 23 -9.01 4.96 0.91
N LYS A 24 -8.47 5.96 0.22
CA LYS A 24 -9.19 7.21 -0.08
C LYS A 24 -10.37 7.01 -1.02
N HIS A 25 -10.22 6.18 -2.06
CA HIS A 25 -11.19 6.09 -3.15
C HIS A 25 -12.05 4.82 -3.13
N CYS A 26 -11.57 3.72 -2.57
CA CYS A 26 -12.30 2.44 -2.52
C CYS A 26 -13.12 2.28 -1.23
N LYS A 27 -13.95 3.29 -0.93
CA LYS A 27 -14.78 3.31 0.30
C LYS A 27 -16.01 2.40 0.21
N THR A 28 -16.60 2.26 -0.98
CA THR A 28 -17.78 1.42 -1.21
C THR A 28 -17.39 -0.02 -1.55
N ASN A 29 -18.25 -0.97 -1.19
CA ASN A 29 -18.04 -2.41 -1.41
C ASN A 29 -18.45 -2.86 -2.82
N THR A 30 -18.01 -2.13 -3.85
CA THR A 30 -18.14 -2.61 -5.22
C THR A 30 -17.14 -3.73 -5.49
N VAL A 31 -17.48 -4.65 -6.39
CA VAL A 31 -16.59 -5.77 -6.76
C VAL A 31 -15.22 -5.26 -7.23
N ALA A 32 -15.19 -4.15 -7.98
CA ALA A 32 -13.94 -3.54 -8.44
C ALA A 32 -13.05 -3.06 -7.28
N ASN A 33 -13.66 -2.38 -6.30
CA ASN A 33 -12.95 -1.89 -5.11
C ASN A 33 -12.43 -3.02 -4.24
N ILE A 34 -13.21 -4.09 -4.08
CA ILE A 34 -12.81 -5.29 -3.33
C ILE A 34 -11.63 -5.97 -4.03
N LYS A 35 -11.66 -6.12 -5.36
CA LYS A 35 -10.55 -6.68 -6.14
C LYS A 35 -9.25 -5.90 -5.93
N GLN A 36 -9.30 -4.56 -5.92
CA GLN A 36 -8.11 -3.74 -5.67
C GLN A 36 -7.52 -3.96 -4.27
N LYS A 37 -8.36 -4.06 -3.24
CA LYS A 37 -7.91 -4.36 -1.87
C LYS A 37 -7.25 -5.76 -1.78
N ILE A 38 -7.84 -6.76 -2.42
CA ILE A 38 -7.32 -8.13 -2.44
C ILE A 38 -5.99 -8.21 -3.19
N LEU A 39 -5.88 -7.59 -4.37
CA LEU A 39 -4.64 -7.57 -5.14
C LEU A 39 -3.50 -6.92 -4.34
N PHE A 40 -3.78 -5.80 -3.68
CA PHE A 40 -2.79 -5.16 -2.82
C PHE A 40 -2.32 -6.08 -1.68
N LYS A 41 -3.24 -6.83 -1.07
CA LYS A 41 -2.90 -7.82 -0.02
C LYS A 41 -2.07 -8.97 -0.57
N GLN A 42 -2.34 -9.45 -1.79
CA GLN A 42 -1.51 -10.50 -2.41
C GLN A 42 -0.09 -10.01 -2.70
N GLU A 43 0.07 -8.76 -3.11
CA GLU A 43 1.38 -8.17 -3.40
C GLU A 43 2.21 -7.89 -2.14
N THR A 44 1.57 -7.49 -1.03
CA THR A 44 2.26 -6.93 0.14
C THR A 44 2.14 -7.77 1.41
N GLY A 45 1.19 -8.70 1.46
CA GLY A 45 0.81 -9.46 2.65
C GLY A 45 -0.14 -8.72 3.59
N PHE A 46 -0.43 -7.42 3.37
CA PHE A 46 -1.22 -6.58 4.27
C PHE A 46 -2.44 -5.99 3.60
N MET A 47 -3.49 -5.69 4.36
CA MET A 47 -4.54 -4.83 3.84
C MET A 47 -3.99 -3.40 3.65
N PRO A 48 -4.54 -2.60 2.72
CA PRO A 48 -4.04 -1.25 2.45
C PRO A 48 -3.94 -0.37 3.70
N GLN A 49 -4.92 -0.42 4.62
CA GLN A 49 -4.89 0.36 5.85
C GLN A 49 -3.77 -0.12 6.79
N ASP A 50 -3.68 -1.42 7.07
CA ASP A 50 -2.63 -2.00 7.92
C ASP A 50 -1.21 -1.69 7.38
N TYR A 51 -1.06 -1.64 6.05
CA TYR A 51 0.21 -1.29 5.42
C TYR A 51 0.60 0.17 5.70
N ILE A 52 -0.36 1.08 5.63
CA ILE A 52 -0.15 2.49 6.00
C ILE A 52 0.21 2.56 7.48
N ASP A 53 -0.60 2.00 8.37
CA ASP A 53 -0.39 2.11 9.82
C ASP A 53 0.97 1.55 10.28
N ARG A 54 1.51 0.57 9.55
CA ARG A 54 2.80 -0.07 9.85
C ARG A 54 4.01 0.64 9.26
N PHE A 55 3.89 1.21 8.06
CA PHE A 55 5.04 1.73 7.29
C PHE A 55 4.99 3.24 7.05
N ASP A 56 3.88 3.89 7.38
CA ASP A 56 3.63 5.33 7.28
C ASP A 56 3.65 6.00 8.67
N LYS A 57 4.47 5.48 9.58
CA LYS A 57 4.78 6.21 10.81
C LYS A 57 5.76 7.32 10.45
N GLU A 58 5.26 8.55 10.45
CA GLU A 58 6.09 9.75 10.58
C GLU A 58 6.82 9.66 11.94
N ASP A 59 8.15 9.65 11.91
CA ASP A 59 8.97 10.11 13.03
C ASP A 59 8.90 11.65 13.10
#